data_AF-A0A2E9W8I5-F1
#
_entry.id   AF-A0A2E9W8I5-F1
#
_cell.length_a   1.000
_cell.length_b   1.000
_cell.length_c   1.000
_cell.angle_alpha   90.00
_cell.angle_beta   90.00
_cell.angle_gamma   90.00
#
_symmetry.space_group_name_H-M   'P 1'
#
loop_
_entity.id
_entity.type
_entity.pdbx_description
1 polymer ?
#
loop_
_entity_poly.entity_id
_entity_poly.type
_entity_poly.pdbx_seq_one_letter_code
_entity_poly.pdbx_strand_id
1 'polypeptide(L)'
;MSARAAEPVFRLELNKLEANADACRVYFVIRNGGGQAVHSFKPDLVFFDRKGVIASRLVVEGGPLPPAKTRVKLFDVKDLACADVGSVLLNDLGGCALPSGGTCLAATETASRAGVDFTK
;
A
#
# COMPACT_ATOMS: atom_id res chain seq x y z
N MET A 1 -3.89 -22.45 21.85
CA MET A 1 -3.26 -22.60 20.52
C MET A 1 -2.66 -21.26 20.15
N SER A 2 -1.34 -21.14 20.06
CA SER A 2 -0.69 -19.89 19.65
C SER A 2 -0.99 -19.63 18.18
N ALA A 3 -1.56 -18.47 17.86
CA ALA A 3 -1.68 -18.00 16.50
C ALA A 3 -0.26 -17.80 15.94
N ARG A 4 0.16 -18.65 15.01
CA ARG A 4 1.38 -18.42 14.23
C ARG A 4 1.09 -17.19 13.37
N ALA A 5 1.79 -16.08 13.60
CA ALA A 5 1.68 -14.91 12.76
C ALA A 5 1.87 -15.35 11.30
N ALA A 6 0.91 -15.03 10.44
CA ALA A 6 1.03 -15.34 9.02
C ALA A 6 2.29 -14.67 8.49
N GLU A 7 3.20 -15.45 7.92
CA GLU A 7 4.42 -14.91 7.31
C GLU A 7 4.01 -13.92 6.21
N PRO A 8 4.64 -12.73 6.09
CA PRO A 8 4.24 -11.74 5.11
C PRO A 8 4.33 -12.32 3.69
N VAL A 9 3.18 -12.43 3.03
CA VAL A 9 3.07 -12.94 1.66
C VAL A 9 3.12 -11.79 0.66
N PHE A 10 2.63 -10.62 1.06
CA PHE A 10 2.63 -9.43 0.21
C PHE A 10 3.60 -8.40 0.73
N ARG A 11 4.32 -7.75 -0.20
CA ARG A 11 5.05 -6.51 0.08
C ARG A 11 4.39 -5.37 -0.67
N LEU A 12 4.09 -4.30 0.05
CA LEU A 12 3.65 -3.03 -0.52
C LEU A 12 4.73 -1.98 -0.25
N GLU A 13 5.45 -1.57 -1.28
CA GLU A 13 6.54 -0.61 -1.18
C GLU A 13 6.11 0.74 -1.76
N LEU A 14 6.13 1.79 -0.95
CA LEU A 14 6.04 3.18 -1.41
C LEU A 14 7.39 3.54 -2.05
N ASN A 15 7.42 3.57 -3.38
CA ASN A 15 8.68 3.63 -4.12
C ASN A 15 9.10 5.07 -4.46
N LYS A 16 8.16 5.88 -4.95
CA LYS A 16 8.41 7.26 -5.39
C LYS A 16 7.20 8.15 -5.15
N LEU A 17 7.46 9.38 -4.74
CA LEU A 17 6.51 10.51 -4.80
C LEU A 17 7.04 11.50 -5.84
N GLU A 18 6.19 11.92 -6.77
CA GLU A 18 6.56 12.82 -7.86
C GLU A 18 5.52 13.92 -8.02
N ALA A 19 5.99 15.18 -8.00
CA ALA A 19 5.11 16.31 -8.22
C ALA A 19 4.51 16.23 -9.64
N ASN A 20 3.19 16.39 -9.74
CA ASN A 20 2.48 16.39 -11.01
C ASN A 20 1.37 17.46 -10.98
N ALA A 21 1.70 18.68 -11.44
CA ALA A 21 0.81 19.84 -11.38
C ALA A 21 0.26 20.08 -9.96
N ASP A 22 -1.05 20.03 -9.78
CA ASP A 22 -1.79 20.18 -8.52
C ASP A 22 -1.95 18.86 -7.74
N ALA A 23 -1.28 17.80 -8.16
CA ALA A 23 -1.34 16.49 -7.55
C ALA A 23 0.03 15.94 -7.14
N CYS A 24 0.02 15.04 -6.17
CA CYS A 24 1.15 14.17 -5.88
C CYS A 24 0.96 12.82 -6.55
N ARG A 25 1.83 12.49 -7.50
CA ARG A 25 1.87 11.17 -8.11
C ARG A 25 2.61 10.19 -7.21
N VAL A 26 1.91 9.13 -6.82
CA VAL A 26 2.42 8.11 -5.92
C VAL A 26 2.71 6.84 -6.71
N TYR A 27 3.89 6.26 -6.54
CA TYR A 27 4.31 5.00 -7.14
C TYR A 27 4.44 3.93 -6.07
N PHE A 28 3.67 2.84 -6.21
CA PHE A 28 3.78 1.65 -5.39
C PHE A 28 4.34 0.48 -6.18
N VAL A 29 5.23 -0.28 -5.54
CA VAL A 29 5.63 -1.62 -5.99
C VAL A 29 4.93 -2.63 -5.09
N ILE A 30 4.15 -3.50 -5.71
CA ILE A 30 3.38 -4.55 -5.03
C ILE A 30 3.94 -5.90 -5.42
N ARG A 31 4.35 -6.72 -4.46
CA ARG A 31 4.82 -8.08 -4.69
C ARG A 31 3.89 -9.07 -4.01
N ASN A 32 3.34 -10.00 -4.78
CA ASN A 32 2.76 -11.23 -4.25
C ASN A 32 3.86 -12.30 -4.23
N GLY A 33 4.40 -12.58 -3.04
CA GLY A 33 5.40 -13.63 -2.82
C GLY A 33 4.79 -15.03 -2.65
N GLY A 34 3.47 -15.13 -2.62
CA GLY A 34 2.75 -16.38 -2.42
C GLY A 34 2.54 -17.19 -3.70
N GLY A 35 2.14 -18.45 -3.51
CA GLY A 35 1.83 -19.39 -4.59
C GLY A 35 0.41 -19.27 -5.15
N GLN A 36 -0.39 -18.32 -4.67
CA GLN A 36 -1.80 -18.14 -5.07
C GLN A 36 -2.06 -16.76 -5.65
N ALA A 37 -2.99 -16.66 -6.60
CA ALA A 37 -3.43 -15.39 -7.14
C ALA A 37 -4.39 -14.68 -6.18
N VAL A 38 -4.33 -13.35 -6.18
CA VAL A 38 -5.31 -12.48 -5.52
C VAL A 38 -6.03 -11.67 -6.60
N HIS A 39 -7.36 -11.78 -6.65
CA HIS A 39 -8.16 -11.10 -7.67
C HIS A 39 -8.37 -9.61 -7.40
N SER A 40 -8.44 -9.21 -6.13
CA SER A 40 -8.52 -7.79 -5.75
C SER A 40 -7.63 -7.52 -4.55
N PHE A 41 -6.87 -6.44 -4.62
CA PHE A 41 -5.95 -6.00 -3.58
C PHE A 41 -6.12 -4.49 -3.48
N LYS A 42 -6.92 -4.03 -2.50
CA LYS A 42 -7.33 -2.63 -2.38
C LYS A 42 -6.79 -1.98 -1.12
N PRO A 43 -5.57 -1.44 -1.14
CA PRO A 43 -5.04 -0.65 -0.04
C PRO A 43 -5.93 0.56 0.24
N ASP A 44 -6.31 0.73 1.51
CA ASP A 44 -6.86 1.97 2.06
C ASP A 44 -5.69 2.77 2.65
N LEU A 45 -5.34 3.87 2.00
CA LEU A 45 -4.14 4.64 2.28
C LEU A 45 -4.53 5.98 2.92
N VAL A 46 -3.85 6.32 4.01
CA VAL A 46 -3.95 7.62 4.66
C VAL A 46 -2.63 8.35 4.50
N PHE A 47 -2.70 9.57 3.98
CA PHE A 47 -1.55 10.45 3.80
C PHE A 47 -1.60 11.51 4.90
N PHE A 48 -0.52 11.59 5.68
CA PHE A 48 -0.37 12.62 6.71
C PHE A 48 0.55 13.73 6.20
N ASP A 49 0.26 14.96 6.58
CA ASP A 49 1.13 16.09 6.34
C ASP A 49 2.37 16.06 7.27
N ARG A 50 3.26 17.05 7.12
CA ARG A 50 4.46 17.21 7.97
C ARG A 50 4.16 17.42 9.46
N LYS A 51 2.91 17.74 9.83
CA LYS A 51 2.46 17.91 11.22
C LYS A 51 1.79 16.65 11.78
N GLY A 52 1.70 15.57 10.98
CA GLY A 52 1.00 14.35 11.36
C GLY A 52 -0.52 14.45 11.28
N VAL A 53 -1.06 15.46 10.57
CA VAL A 53 -2.50 15.64 10.34
C VAL A 53 -2.88 14.98 9.02
N ILE A 54 -4.06 14.34 8.96
CA ILE A 54 -4.54 13.71 7.74
C ILE A 54 -4.70 14.78 6.65
N ALA A 55 -3.93 14.63 5.57
CA ALA A 55 -4.03 15.46 4.38
C ALA A 55 -4.97 14.83 3.34
N SER A 56 -4.96 13.49 3.21
CA SER A 56 -5.84 12.77 2.28
C SER A 56 -6.05 11.32 2.69
N ARG A 57 -7.14 10.70 2.22
CA ARG A 57 -7.41 9.26 2.35
C ARG A 57 -8.03 8.73 1.06
N LEU A 58 -7.52 7.61 0.59
CA LEU A 58 -7.94 7.01 -0.67
C LEU A 58 -7.77 5.50 -0.68
N VAL A 59 -8.74 4.82 -1.29
CA VAL A 59 -8.69 3.39 -1.59
C VAL A 59 -8.28 3.20 -3.05
N VAL A 60 -7.24 2.42 -3.30
CA VAL A 60 -6.65 2.26 -4.65
C VAL A 60 -6.72 0.81 -5.13
N GLU A 61 -6.93 0.60 -6.43
CA GLU A 61 -6.93 -0.77 -7.00
C GLU A 61 -5.50 -1.24 -7.33
N GLY A 62 -4.92 -2.00 -6.41
CA GLY A 62 -3.61 -2.63 -6.55
C GLY A 62 -3.61 -3.95 -7.31
N GLY A 63 -4.75 -4.64 -7.38
CA GLY A 63 -4.91 -5.94 -8.03
C GLY A 63 -5.20 -5.87 -9.54
N PRO A 64 -5.39 -7.03 -10.19
CA PRO A 64 -5.14 -8.39 -9.66
C PRO A 64 -3.63 -8.70 -9.54
N LEU A 65 -3.28 -9.60 -8.61
CA LEU A 65 -1.91 -10.02 -8.32
C LEU A 65 -1.74 -11.53 -8.52
N PRO A 66 -1.20 -11.98 -9.68
CA PRO A 66 -0.83 -13.38 -9.89
C PRO A 66 0.20 -13.88 -8.87
N PRO A 67 0.35 -15.20 -8.69
CA PRO A 67 1.37 -15.77 -7.81
C PRO A 67 2.78 -15.37 -8.25
N ALA A 68 3.67 -15.21 -7.28
CA ALA A 68 5.08 -14.83 -7.47
C ALA A 68 5.30 -13.57 -8.33
N LYS A 69 4.31 -12.69 -8.45
CA LYS A 69 4.37 -11.53 -9.36
C LYS A 69 4.63 -10.23 -8.63
N THR A 70 5.49 -9.41 -9.23
CA THR A 70 5.66 -7.99 -8.90
C THR A 70 4.91 -7.11 -9.90
N ARG A 71 4.25 -6.08 -9.38
CA ARG A 71 3.48 -5.07 -10.11
C ARG A 71 3.91 -3.69 -9.67
N VAL A 72 3.88 -2.75 -10.60
CA VAL A 72 3.99 -1.33 -10.28
C VAL A 72 2.62 -0.70 -10.52
N LYS A 73 2.17 0.12 -9.59
CA LYS A 73 0.94 0.90 -9.68
C LYS A 73 1.29 2.35 -9.40
N LEU A 74 0.67 3.26 -10.13
CA LEU A 74 0.75 4.68 -9.85
C LEU A 74 -0.63 5.29 -9.87
N PHE A 75 -0.83 6.32 -9.07
CA PHE A 75 -2.05 7.11 -9.03
C PHE A 75 -1.72 8.52 -8.54
N ASP A 76 -2.61 9.46 -8.84
CA ASP A 76 -2.46 10.87 -8.47
C ASP A 76 -3.37 11.18 -7.27
N VAL A 77 -2.79 11.76 -6.22
CA VAL A 77 -3.53 12.36 -5.11
C VAL A 77 -3.67 13.84 -5.40
N LYS A 78 -4.86 14.25 -5.84
CA LYS A 78 -5.17 15.65 -6.14
C LYS A 78 -5.13 16.50 -4.86
N ASP A 79 -4.83 17.78 -5.04
CA ASP A 79 -4.82 18.79 -3.96
C ASP A 79 -3.81 18.47 -2.84
N LEU A 80 -2.76 17.69 -3.15
CA LEU A 80 -1.69 17.31 -2.24
C LEU A 80 -0.33 17.57 -2.91
N ALA A 81 0.47 18.48 -2.36
CA ALA A 81 1.84 18.64 -2.81
C ALA A 81 2.71 17.49 -2.24
N CYS A 82 3.52 16.84 -3.07
CA CYS A 82 4.38 15.74 -2.60
C CYS A 82 5.36 16.17 -1.50
N ALA A 83 5.79 17.44 -1.50
CA ALA A 83 6.67 17.97 -0.47
C ALA A 83 6.01 18.01 0.92
N ASP A 84 4.68 18.09 0.97
CA ASP A 84 3.92 18.20 2.22
C ASP A 84 3.63 16.84 2.85
N VAL A 85 3.84 15.73 2.13
CA VAL A 85 3.63 14.37 2.66
C VAL A 85 4.66 14.06 3.73
N GLY A 86 4.22 13.94 4.98
CA GLY A 86 5.05 13.55 6.12
C GLY A 86 5.20 12.05 6.26
N SER A 87 4.10 11.31 6.15
CA SER A 87 4.09 9.84 6.22
C SER A 87 2.84 9.29 5.54
N VAL A 88 2.88 7.98 5.27
CA VAL A 88 1.74 7.23 4.72
C VAL A 88 1.42 6.07 5.65
N LEU A 89 0.14 5.76 5.81
CA LEU A 89 -0.37 4.62 6.56
C LEU A 89 -1.20 3.73 5.63
N LEU A 90 -0.92 2.43 5.66
CA LEU A 90 -1.82 1.39 5.17
C LEU A 90 -2.86 1.12 6.26
N ASN A 91 -3.99 1.81 6.18
CA ASN A 91 -5.04 1.76 7.21
C ASN A 91 -5.82 0.44 7.16
N ASP A 92 -6.12 -0.03 5.96
CA ASP A 92 -6.80 -1.32 5.74
C ASP A 92 -6.45 -1.89 4.36
N LEU A 93 -6.88 -3.13 4.09
CA LEU A 93 -6.67 -3.80 2.82
C LEU A 93 -7.91 -4.62 2.45
N GLY A 94 -8.71 -4.06 1.55
CA GLY A 94 -9.96 -4.63 1.08
C GLY A 94 -9.83 -5.54 -0.15
N GLY A 95 -10.92 -6.25 -0.45
CA GLY A 95 -11.09 -7.06 -1.67
C GLY A 95 -10.22 -8.33 -1.74
N CYS A 96 -9.36 -8.55 -0.75
CA CYS A 96 -8.36 -9.59 -0.76
C CYS A 96 -8.76 -10.73 0.18
N ALA A 97 -8.99 -11.91 -0.39
CA ALA A 97 -9.35 -13.12 0.33
C ALA A 97 -8.19 -14.13 0.29
N LEU A 98 -7.81 -14.63 1.46
CA LEU A 98 -6.82 -15.70 1.59
C LEU A 98 -7.50 -17.02 1.94
N PRO A 99 -7.15 -18.14 1.27
CA PRO A 99 -7.69 -19.45 1.60
C PRO A 99 -7.38 -19.93 3.02
N SER A 100 -6.34 -19.38 3.64
CA SER A 100 -5.96 -19.69 5.02
C SER A 100 -6.86 -19.05 6.09
N GLY A 101 -7.80 -18.18 5.71
CA GLY A 101 -8.69 -17.48 6.64
C GLY A 101 -8.06 -16.26 7.35
N GLY A 102 -6.80 -15.93 7.06
CA GLY A 102 -6.16 -14.69 7.53
C GLY A 102 -6.54 -13.46 6.69
N THR A 103 -6.32 -12.26 7.22
CA THR A 103 -6.52 -11.03 6.44
C THR A 103 -5.28 -10.71 5.61
N CYS A 104 -5.50 -10.16 4.41
CA CYS A 104 -4.37 -9.70 3.60
C CYS A 104 -3.62 -8.55 4.27
N LEU A 105 -4.30 -7.72 5.06
CA LEU A 105 -3.66 -6.71 5.89
C LEU A 105 -2.61 -7.35 6.81
N ALA A 106 -2.96 -8.41 7.55
CA ALA A 106 -2.02 -9.12 8.42
C ALA A 106 -0.84 -9.73 7.63
N ALA A 107 -1.12 -10.28 6.44
CA ALA A 107 -0.12 -10.89 5.56
C ALA A 107 0.68 -9.88 4.69
N THR A 108 0.51 -8.57 4.88
CA THR A 108 1.21 -7.53 4.12
C THR A 108 2.29 -6.86 4.98
N GLU A 109 3.50 -6.76 4.45
CA GLU A 109 4.56 -5.89 4.96
C GLU A 109 4.61 -4.58 4.14
N THR A 110 4.81 -3.46 4.83
CA THR A 110 5.05 -2.15 4.21
C THR A 110 6.54 -1.87 4.12
N ALA A 111 6.96 -1.17 3.06
CA ALA A 111 8.32 -0.69 2.88
C ALA A 111 8.31 0.69 2.22
N SER A 112 9.35 1.49 2.41
CA SER A 112 9.47 2.78 1.74
C SER A 112 10.86 3.00 1.15
N ARG A 113 10.88 3.60 -0.04
CA ARG A 113 12.05 4.18 -0.71
C ARG A 113 11.87 5.66 -1.05
N ALA A 114 10.70 6.22 -0.73
CA ALA A 114 10.32 7.58 -1.10
C ALA A 114 10.81 8.68 -0.14
N GLY A 115 11.62 8.33 0.87
CA GLY A 115 12.12 9.28 1.87
C GLY A 115 11.07 9.74 2.89
N VAL A 116 9.92 9.07 2.96
CA VAL A 116 8.88 9.24 3.98
C VAL A 116 8.50 7.89 4.56
N ASP A 117 8.05 7.85 5.81
CA ASP A 117 7.67 6.59 6.45
C ASP A 117 6.39 6.01 5.83
N PHE A 118 6.36 4.67 5.73
CA PHE A 118 5.17 3.94 5.32
C PHE A 118 4.90 2.78 6.28
N THR A 119 3.86 2.92 7.09
CA THR A 119 3.51 1.99 8.17
C THR A 119 2.15 1.34 7.95
N LYS A 120 1.82 0.34 8.75
CA LYS A 120 0.55 -0.37 8.80
C LYS A 120 0.09 -0.47 10.24
#